data_AF-A0A8S0XEE6-F1
#
_entry.id   AF-A0A8S0XEE6-F1
#
_cell.length_a   1.000
_cell.length_b   1.000
_cell.length_c   1.000
_cell.angle_alpha   90.00
_cell.angle_beta   90.00
_cell.angle_gamma   90.00
#
_symmetry.space_group_name_H-M   'P 1'
#
loop_
_entity.id
_entity.type
_entity.pdbx_description
1 polymer ?
#
loop_
_entity_poly.entity_id
_entity_poly.type
_entity_poly.pdbx_seq_one_letter_code
_entity_poly.pdbx_strand_id
1 'polypeptide(L)'
;MICITGLGETKGFTALITDVVPNLHLVAGSQCFPLYLYEYSSKLDKQLNTGTHPQGDLFIDELPGTQDIFAQTDIQPDYTQKDAITDTGLTHFQATYPNETISKEDLFYYIYGLLHSEDYKARYADNLSKELPRIPCVKTATDFRAFSQAGRDLAKLHIDYEKQLMHPVKLDCGSKAFASLNPADFYITKMKFASKTDKSTVTYNHAITIKNIPLEAYEYVVNGKPALEWVMERQGVSTHKDSGIVNDANDWALETMKNPRYPLELFQRVITVSLETMKIVKALPVLDI
;
A
#
# COMPACT_ATOMS: atom_id res chain seq x y z
N MET A 1 7.21 -1.60 2.87
CA MET A 1 6.87 -2.12 4.22
C MET A 1 5.48 -2.71 4.21
N ILE A 2 5.26 -3.80 4.96
CA ILE A 2 3.94 -4.44 5.10
C ILE A 2 3.21 -3.78 6.26
N CYS A 3 2.05 -3.20 5.99
CA CYS A 3 1.18 -2.58 6.99
C CYS A 3 0.04 -3.54 7.32
N ILE A 4 -0.23 -3.76 8.60
CA ILE A 4 -1.37 -4.55 9.07
C ILE A 4 -2.30 -3.71 9.94
N THR A 5 -3.54 -4.15 10.07
CA THR A 5 -4.51 -3.59 11.01
C THR A 5 -3.97 -3.59 12.44
N GLY A 6 -4.20 -2.48 13.14
CA GLY A 6 -3.80 -2.29 14.53
C GLY A 6 -4.52 -3.21 15.51
N LEU A 7 -3.93 -3.33 16.70
CA LEU A 7 -4.50 -4.12 17.78
C LEU A 7 -5.73 -3.43 18.36
N GLY A 8 -6.79 -4.20 18.61
CA GLY A 8 -8.04 -3.67 19.19
C GLY A 8 -8.91 -2.88 18.20
N GLU A 9 -8.57 -2.88 16.92
CA GLU A 9 -9.38 -2.22 15.90
C GLU A 9 -10.68 -2.97 15.62
N THR A 10 -11.72 -2.21 15.29
CA THR A 10 -13.05 -2.78 15.00
C THR A 10 -13.20 -3.26 13.57
N LYS A 11 -12.21 -2.96 12.71
CA LYS A 11 -12.18 -3.34 11.30
C LYS A 11 -11.54 -4.72 11.15
N GLY A 12 -11.99 -5.47 10.14
CA GLY A 12 -11.44 -6.79 9.86
C GLY A 12 -9.96 -6.74 9.51
N PHE A 13 -9.22 -7.79 9.90
CA PHE A 13 -7.78 -7.89 9.64
C PHE A 13 -7.47 -7.73 8.15
N THR A 14 -6.54 -6.83 7.85
CA THR A 14 -6.07 -6.54 6.49
C THR A 14 -4.56 -6.36 6.51
N ALA A 15 -3.88 -6.83 5.47
CA ALA A 15 -2.48 -6.51 5.19
C ALA A 15 -2.37 -5.76 3.86
N LEU A 16 -1.58 -4.69 3.82
CA LEU A 16 -1.30 -3.91 2.62
C LEU A 16 0.17 -3.48 2.62
N ILE A 17 0.89 -3.75 1.54
CA ILE A 17 2.27 -3.30 1.36
C ILE A 17 2.32 -1.93 0.70
N THR A 18 3.30 -1.11 1.11
CA THR A 18 3.56 0.22 0.56
C THR A 18 5.06 0.43 0.34
N ASP A 19 5.42 1.18 -0.70
CA ASP A 19 6.77 1.69 -0.97
C ASP A 19 6.97 3.14 -0.50
N VAL A 20 5.90 3.83 -0.11
CA VAL A 20 5.92 5.17 0.48
C VAL A 20 5.71 5.14 1.99
N VAL A 21 5.98 6.26 2.66
CA VAL A 21 5.76 6.43 4.11
C VAL A 21 4.26 6.33 4.43
N PRO A 22 3.81 5.33 5.20
CA PRO A 22 2.41 5.16 5.51
C PRO A 22 1.93 6.17 6.54
N ASN A 23 0.69 6.61 6.39
CA ASN A 23 -0.04 7.25 7.47
C ASN A 23 -0.45 6.20 8.54
N LEU A 24 -0.53 6.61 9.81
CA LEU A 24 -0.98 5.74 10.92
C LEU A 24 -2.36 5.11 10.69
N HIS A 25 -3.23 5.75 9.92
CA HIS A 25 -4.57 5.23 9.63
C HIS A 25 -4.67 4.54 8.26
N LEU A 26 -3.55 4.18 7.63
CA LEU A 26 -3.54 3.49 6.33
C LEU A 26 -4.42 2.23 6.34
N VAL A 27 -4.32 1.42 7.40
CA VAL A 27 -5.13 0.21 7.61
C VAL A 27 -5.74 0.15 9.02
N ALA A 28 -6.14 1.32 9.57
CA ALA A 28 -6.65 1.53 10.93
C ALA A 28 -5.62 1.20 12.03
N GLY A 29 -5.07 2.24 12.69
CA GLY A 29 -4.09 2.08 13.76
C GLY A 29 -2.86 1.24 13.35
N SER A 30 -2.38 1.43 12.11
CA SER A 30 -1.54 0.49 11.41
C SER A 30 -0.23 0.20 12.12
N GLN A 31 0.14 -1.08 12.16
CA GLN A 31 1.50 -1.51 12.49
C GLN A 31 2.24 -1.87 11.21
N CYS A 32 3.47 -1.38 11.07
CA CYS A 32 4.23 -1.45 9.83
C CYS A 32 5.52 -2.23 10.04
N PHE A 33 5.73 -3.27 9.22
CA PHE A 33 6.92 -4.11 9.22
C PHE A 33 7.77 -3.77 7.99
N PRO A 34 8.89 -3.04 8.17
CA PRO A 34 9.76 -2.69 7.07
C PRO A 34 10.55 -3.91 6.56
N LEU A 35 11.01 -3.84 5.32
CA LEU A 35 11.96 -4.81 4.78
C LEU A 35 13.39 -4.47 5.25
N TYR A 36 13.70 -3.18 5.35
CA TYR A 36 15.00 -2.66 5.74
C TYR A 36 14.89 -1.67 6.89
N LEU A 37 15.93 -1.64 7.73
CA LEU A 37 16.19 -0.64 8.75
C LEU A 37 17.40 0.19 8.32
N TYR A 38 17.41 1.45 8.76
CA TYR A 38 18.52 2.38 8.50
C TYR A 38 19.11 2.78 9.84
N GLU A 39 20.40 2.51 10.01
CA GLU A 39 21.17 2.87 11.21
C GLU A 39 22.21 3.93 10.80
N TYR A 40 22.43 4.92 11.66
CA TYR A 40 23.46 5.94 11.42
C TYR A 40 24.84 5.30 11.52
N SER A 41 25.75 5.60 10.59
CA SER A 41 27.08 5.01 10.63
C SER A 41 27.92 5.65 11.74
N SER A 42 28.47 4.81 12.59
CA SER A 42 29.20 5.19 13.79
C SER A 42 30.60 5.79 13.54
N LYS A 43 30.93 6.28 12.34
CA LYS A 43 32.19 7.01 12.14
C LYS A 43 32.20 8.34 12.90
N LEU A 44 31.03 8.91 13.20
CA LEU A 44 30.87 10.08 14.07
C LEU A 44 30.56 9.71 15.54
N ASP A 45 29.89 8.58 15.81
CA ASP A 45 29.49 8.20 17.18
C ASP A 45 30.67 7.90 18.12
N LYS A 46 31.84 7.51 17.60
CA LYS A 46 33.03 7.30 18.46
C LYS A 46 33.60 8.59 19.05
N GLN A 47 33.15 9.78 18.62
CA GLN A 47 33.61 11.05 19.17
C GLN A 47 32.66 11.68 20.20
N LEU A 48 31.41 11.21 20.34
CA LEU A 48 30.42 11.86 21.21
C LEU A 48 29.73 10.85 22.13
N ASN A 49 30.52 10.22 23.01
CA ASN A 49 30.03 9.54 24.21
C ASN A 49 29.55 10.54 25.28
N THR A 50 28.53 11.32 24.95
CA THR A 50 27.80 12.18 25.89
C THR A 50 26.34 12.00 25.55
N GLY A 51 25.55 11.35 26.41
CA GLY A 51 24.16 10.90 26.21
C GLY A 51 23.13 11.98 25.85
N THR A 52 23.38 12.66 24.74
CA THR A 52 22.64 13.73 24.10
C THR A 52 22.70 13.33 22.64
N HIS A 53 21.62 12.74 22.13
CA HIS A 53 21.47 12.61 20.69
C HIS A 53 21.71 14.00 20.10
N PRO A 54 22.67 14.19 19.17
CA PRO A 54 22.73 15.43 18.45
C PRO A 54 21.40 15.49 17.70
N GLN A 55 20.53 16.42 18.08
CA GLN A 55 19.59 16.97 17.13
C GLN A 55 20.51 17.54 16.08
N GLY A 56 20.75 16.76 15.02
CA GLY A 56 21.76 17.06 14.01
C GLY A 56 21.57 18.50 13.61
N ASP A 57 22.62 19.30 13.77
CA ASP A 57 22.59 20.70 13.40
C ASP A 57 22.27 20.76 11.93
N LEU A 58 20.99 21.00 11.66
CA LEU A 58 20.45 20.96 10.32
C LEU A 58 21.07 22.09 9.51
N PHE A 59 21.50 23.17 10.18
CA PHE A 59 22.29 24.29 9.68
C PHE A 59 22.97 25.02 10.86
N ILE A 60 24.24 24.75 11.19
CA ILE A 60 25.05 25.70 11.98
C ILE A 60 26.23 26.20 11.18
N ASP A 61 26.15 27.50 10.87
CA ASP A 61 27.21 28.37 10.41
C ASP A 61 28.36 28.39 11.43
N GLU A 62 29.56 27.99 11.02
CA GLU A 62 30.78 28.33 11.76
C GLU A 62 31.06 29.84 11.60
N LEU A 63 31.09 30.57 12.72
CA LEU A 63 31.58 31.94 12.82
C LEU A 63 33.04 32.07 12.29
N PRO A 64 33.52 33.28 11.96
CA PRO A 64 32.98 34.35 11.14
C PRO A 64 33.89 34.61 9.92
N GLY A 65 33.32 34.56 8.71
CA GLY A 65 34.05 34.85 7.47
C GLY A 65 33.23 34.47 6.23
N THR A 66 31.99 34.94 6.18
CA THR A 66 30.92 34.64 5.21
C THR A 66 31.38 34.42 3.76
N GLN A 67 31.32 33.18 3.27
CA GLN A 67 31.22 32.81 1.85
C GLN A 67 30.34 31.57 1.66
N ASP A 68 29.23 31.76 0.95
CA ASP A 68 28.30 30.81 0.30
C ASP A 68 27.96 29.47 1.00
N ILE A 69 26.84 29.48 1.73
CA ILE A 69 26.18 28.32 2.37
C ILE A 69 25.61 27.30 1.34
N PHE A 70 25.62 27.63 0.05
CA PHE A 70 25.20 26.74 -1.04
C PHE A 70 26.38 26.14 -1.83
N ALA A 71 27.62 26.35 -1.38
CA ALA A 71 28.77 25.70 -1.96
C ALA A 71 28.77 24.21 -1.58
N GLN A 72 28.26 23.41 -2.51
CA GLN A 72 28.30 21.95 -2.54
C GLN A 72 29.58 21.39 -1.91
N THR A 73 29.46 20.87 -0.70
CA THR A 73 30.30 19.78 -0.23
C THR A 73 29.38 18.61 0.02
N ASP A 74 29.54 17.57 -0.80
CA ASP A 74 28.79 16.31 -0.75
C ASP A 74 29.07 15.57 0.57
N ILE A 75 28.53 16.06 1.68
CA ILE A 75 28.53 15.34 2.94
C ILE A 75 27.24 14.53 2.98
N GLN A 76 27.26 13.39 2.29
CA GLN A 76 26.25 12.36 2.41
C GLN A 76 26.18 11.91 3.88
N PRO A 77 25.01 11.96 4.54
CA PRO A 77 24.87 11.32 5.83
C PRO A 77 25.05 9.81 5.63
N ASP A 78 26.13 9.24 6.19
CA ASP A 78 26.41 7.82 6.08
C ASP A 78 25.36 7.03 6.91
N TYR A 79 24.27 6.62 6.27
CA TYR A 79 23.33 5.62 6.82
C TYR A 79 23.65 4.26 6.23
N THR A 80 23.73 3.23 7.07
CA THR A 80 23.86 1.85 6.61
C THR A 80 22.50 1.17 6.61
N GLN A 81 22.14 0.59 5.46
CA GLN A 81 20.94 -0.23 5.32
C GLN A 81 21.19 -1.64 5.87
N LYS A 82 20.21 -2.17 6.60
CA LYS A 82 20.23 -3.52 7.19
C LYS A 82 18.88 -4.18 7.02
N ASP A 83 18.83 -5.50 6.88
CA ASP A 83 17.55 -6.23 6.84
C ASP A 83 16.81 -6.14 8.17
N ALA A 84 15.49 -5.91 8.11
CA ALA A 84 14.64 -5.90 9.30
C ALA A 84 14.36 -7.31 9.84
N ILE A 85 14.47 -8.34 8.98
CA ILE A 85 14.37 -9.74 9.39
C ILE A 85 15.66 -10.15 10.09
N THR A 86 15.52 -10.63 11.33
CA THR A 86 16.65 -11.11 12.13
C THR A 86 17.18 -12.44 11.59
N ASP A 87 18.48 -12.68 11.78
CA ASP A 87 19.10 -13.95 11.36
C ASP A 87 18.51 -15.13 12.13
N THR A 88 18.11 -14.92 13.40
CA THR A 88 17.40 -15.92 14.21
C THR A 88 16.07 -16.34 13.60
N GLY A 89 15.31 -15.37 13.07
CA GLY A 89 14.06 -15.63 12.35
C GLY A 89 14.32 -16.44 11.09
N LEU A 90 15.34 -16.05 10.31
CA LEU A 90 15.72 -16.79 9.10
C LEU A 90 16.11 -18.25 9.40
N THR A 91 16.96 -18.47 10.42
CA THR A 91 17.41 -19.82 10.81
C THR A 91 16.24 -20.71 11.23
N HIS A 92 15.20 -20.17 11.87
CA HIS A 92 14.01 -20.95 12.25
C HIS A 92 13.30 -21.55 11.02
N PHE A 93 13.14 -20.77 9.95
CA PHE A 93 12.55 -21.26 8.70
C PHE A 93 13.50 -22.21 7.96
N GLN A 94 14.80 -21.91 7.91
CA GLN A 94 15.80 -22.79 7.28
C GLN A 94 15.90 -24.16 7.97
N ALA A 95 15.74 -24.22 9.30
CA ALA A 95 15.72 -25.48 10.04
C ALA A 95 14.53 -26.38 9.66
N THR A 96 13.41 -25.78 9.25
CA THR A 96 12.21 -26.50 8.79
C THR A 96 12.38 -27.00 7.36
N TYR A 97 13.13 -26.28 6.53
CA TYR A 97 13.35 -26.61 5.11
C TYR A 97 14.86 -26.73 4.78
N PRO A 98 15.55 -27.80 5.24
CA PRO A 98 17.01 -27.92 5.11
C PRO A 98 17.52 -28.03 3.67
N ASN A 99 16.63 -28.38 2.72
CA ASN A 99 16.97 -28.55 1.30
C ASN A 99 16.68 -27.31 0.45
N GLU A 100 16.20 -26.21 1.05
CA GLU A 100 15.83 -24.98 0.34
C GLU A 100 16.70 -23.80 0.76
N THR A 101 17.11 -23.00 -0.24
CA THR A 101 17.81 -21.74 0.02
C THR A 101 16.79 -20.62 0.23
N ILE A 102 16.50 -20.29 1.48
CA ILE A 102 15.56 -19.22 1.83
C ILE A 102 16.34 -17.95 2.14
N SER A 103 15.99 -16.86 1.45
CA SER A 103 16.49 -15.51 1.74
C SER A 103 15.54 -14.76 2.69
N LYS A 104 16.02 -13.68 3.32
CA LYS A 104 15.17 -12.80 4.14
C LYS A 104 14.05 -12.17 3.30
N GLU A 105 14.34 -11.83 2.06
CA GLU A 105 13.35 -11.29 1.14
C GLU A 105 12.25 -12.33 0.82
N ASP A 106 12.61 -13.59 0.61
CA ASP A 106 11.62 -14.67 0.42
C ASP A 106 10.69 -14.81 1.63
N LEU A 107 11.26 -14.68 2.84
CA LEU A 107 10.49 -14.72 4.08
C LEU A 107 9.56 -13.50 4.21
N PHE A 108 10.01 -12.31 3.82
CA PHE A 108 9.18 -11.10 3.82
C PHE A 108 7.95 -11.25 2.92
N TYR A 109 8.12 -11.77 1.70
CA TYR A 109 6.98 -12.02 0.81
C TYR A 109 6.16 -13.24 1.21
N TYR A 110 6.76 -14.27 1.80
CA TYR A 110 6.02 -15.37 2.41
C TYR A 110 5.04 -14.87 3.47
N ILE A 111 5.48 -13.98 4.36
CA ILE A 111 4.62 -13.33 5.35
C ILE A 111 3.47 -12.62 4.65
N TYR A 112 3.74 -11.83 3.62
CA TYR A 112 2.70 -11.10 2.91
C TYR A 112 1.66 -12.02 2.25
N GLY A 113 2.10 -13.10 1.60
CA GLY A 113 1.21 -14.10 1.02
C GLY A 113 0.38 -14.84 2.07
N LEU A 114 0.99 -15.23 3.19
CA LEU A 114 0.30 -15.90 4.30
C LEU A 114 -0.78 -15.01 4.92
N LEU A 115 -0.51 -13.72 5.12
CA LEU A 115 -1.47 -12.77 5.68
C LEU A 115 -2.69 -12.56 4.77
N HIS A 116 -2.60 -12.94 3.49
CA HIS A 116 -3.71 -12.91 2.54
C HIS A 116 -4.51 -14.23 2.50
N SER A 117 -4.00 -15.32 3.07
CA SER A 117 -4.70 -16.61 3.17
C SER A 117 -6.00 -16.47 3.96
N GLU A 118 -7.11 -16.92 3.36
CA GLU A 118 -8.41 -16.95 4.02
C GLU A 118 -8.43 -17.93 5.19
N ASP A 119 -7.77 -19.08 5.05
CA ASP A 119 -7.61 -20.07 6.12
C ASP A 119 -6.86 -19.48 7.32
N TYR A 120 -5.78 -18.73 7.08
CA TYR A 120 -5.01 -18.08 8.15
C TYR A 120 -5.88 -17.05 8.90
N LYS A 121 -6.55 -16.17 8.14
CA LYS A 121 -7.44 -15.14 8.71
C LYS A 121 -8.58 -15.75 9.51
N ALA A 122 -9.18 -16.84 9.03
CA ALA A 122 -10.27 -17.52 9.71
C ALA A 122 -9.79 -18.27 10.97
N ARG A 123 -8.69 -19.03 10.88
CA ARG A 123 -8.14 -19.82 11.98
C ARG A 123 -7.65 -18.95 13.14
N TYR A 124 -7.12 -17.77 12.86
CA TYR A 124 -6.53 -16.88 13.86
C TYR A 124 -7.30 -15.57 14.08
N ALA A 125 -8.57 -15.47 13.63
CA ALA A 125 -9.36 -14.25 13.71
C ALA A 125 -9.37 -13.60 15.11
N ASP A 126 -9.57 -14.41 16.16
CA ASP A 126 -9.59 -13.93 17.55
C ASP A 126 -8.23 -13.36 17.97
N ASN A 127 -7.13 -14.00 17.56
CA ASN A 127 -5.78 -13.57 17.89
C ASN A 127 -5.39 -12.31 17.11
N LEU A 128 -5.71 -12.25 15.82
CA LEU A 128 -5.40 -11.11 14.95
C LEU A 128 -6.09 -9.81 15.41
N SER A 129 -7.17 -9.90 16.19
CA SER A 129 -7.83 -8.74 16.77
C SER A 129 -7.18 -8.22 18.07
N LYS A 130 -6.40 -9.05 18.77
CA LYS A 130 -5.89 -8.78 20.13
C LYS A 130 -4.38 -8.74 20.24
N GLU A 131 -3.67 -9.48 19.37
CA GLU A 131 -2.23 -9.65 19.38
C GLU A 131 -1.63 -9.55 17.97
N LEU A 132 -0.32 -9.36 17.91
CA LEU A 132 0.41 -9.34 16.64
C LEU A 132 0.34 -10.71 15.94
N PRO A 133 0.24 -10.74 14.59
CA PRO A 133 0.20 -11.98 13.85
C PRO A 133 1.46 -12.82 14.10
N ARG A 134 1.25 -14.09 14.48
CA ARG A 134 2.34 -15.08 14.56
C ARG A 134 2.40 -15.83 13.26
N ILE A 135 3.59 -15.97 12.70
CA ILE A 135 3.81 -16.54 11.37
C ILE A 135 4.26 -18.00 11.52
N PRO A 136 3.38 -19.00 11.28
CA PRO A 136 3.77 -20.40 11.27
C PRO A 136 4.63 -20.77 10.05
N CYS A 137 5.37 -21.87 10.18
CA CYS A 137 5.95 -22.58 9.05
C CYS A 137 4.92 -23.56 8.49
N VAL A 138 4.72 -23.57 7.16
CA VAL A 138 3.90 -24.59 6.49
C VAL A 138 4.64 -25.93 6.40
N LYS A 139 3.92 -27.04 6.28
CA LYS A 139 4.56 -28.37 6.32
C LYS A 139 5.53 -28.63 5.16
N THR A 140 5.23 -28.14 3.96
CA THR A 140 6.04 -28.44 2.77
C THR A 140 6.79 -27.20 2.26
N ALA A 141 8.00 -27.43 1.75
CA ALA A 141 8.79 -26.40 1.06
C ALA A 141 8.08 -25.86 -0.19
N THR A 142 7.30 -26.71 -0.87
CA THR A 142 6.50 -26.33 -2.04
C THR A 142 5.43 -25.30 -1.67
N ASP A 143 4.72 -25.51 -0.55
CA ASP A 143 3.73 -24.55 -0.07
C ASP A 143 4.41 -23.25 0.36
N PHE A 144 5.58 -23.32 1.01
CA PHE A 144 6.34 -22.12 1.37
C PHE A 144 6.67 -21.27 0.13
N ARG A 145 7.15 -21.92 -0.94
CA ARG A 145 7.44 -21.25 -2.21
C ARG A 145 6.18 -20.70 -2.88
N ALA A 146 5.06 -21.42 -2.81
CA ALA A 146 3.78 -20.95 -3.34
C ALA A 146 3.31 -19.68 -2.60
N PHE A 147 3.35 -19.66 -1.27
CA PHE A 147 3.02 -18.46 -0.49
C PHE A 147 3.99 -17.31 -0.73
N SER A 148 5.29 -17.59 -0.83
CA SER A 148 6.30 -16.57 -1.12
C SER A 148 6.10 -15.96 -2.51
N GLN A 149 5.85 -16.78 -3.53
CA GLN A 149 5.59 -16.31 -4.89
C GLN A 149 4.29 -15.51 -4.97
N ALA A 150 3.20 -16.00 -4.37
CA ALA A 150 1.94 -15.27 -4.30
C ALA A 150 2.12 -13.93 -3.58
N GLY A 151 2.91 -13.88 -2.51
CA GLY A 151 3.26 -12.64 -1.82
C GLY A 151 4.05 -11.66 -2.69
N ARG A 152 4.99 -12.14 -3.52
CA ARG A 152 5.71 -11.31 -4.50
C ARG A 152 4.77 -10.73 -5.56
N ASP A 153 3.88 -11.57 -6.08
CA ASP A 153 2.92 -11.17 -7.10
C ASP A 153 1.91 -10.13 -6.56
N LEU A 154 1.38 -10.37 -5.35
CA LEU A 154 0.53 -9.42 -4.64
C LEU A 154 1.26 -8.11 -4.33
N ALA A 155 2.52 -8.19 -3.89
CA ALA A 155 3.31 -7.01 -3.56
C ALA A 155 3.55 -6.13 -4.78
N LYS A 156 3.96 -6.75 -5.89
CA LYS A 156 4.11 -6.04 -7.16
C LYS A 156 2.79 -5.38 -7.59
N LEU A 157 1.69 -6.11 -7.50
CA LEU A 157 0.37 -5.61 -7.87
C LEU A 157 -0.06 -4.40 -7.02
N HIS A 158 0.17 -4.45 -5.71
CA HIS A 158 -0.29 -3.42 -4.77
C HIS A 158 0.64 -2.20 -4.73
N ILE A 159 1.95 -2.37 -4.94
CA ILE A 159 2.89 -1.25 -5.07
C ILE A 159 2.65 -0.53 -6.41
N ASP A 160 2.55 -1.27 -7.50
CA ASP A 160 2.32 -0.72 -8.83
C ASP A 160 0.84 -0.60 -9.19
N TYR A 161 -0.06 -0.40 -8.20
CA TYR A 161 -1.50 -0.35 -8.43
C TYR A 161 -1.91 0.74 -9.45
N GLU A 162 -1.18 1.86 -9.46
CA GLU A 162 -1.38 2.97 -10.39
C GLU A 162 -0.83 2.70 -11.80
N LYS A 163 0.05 1.70 -11.96
CA LYS A 163 0.67 1.34 -13.24
C LYS A 163 0.02 0.12 -13.90
N GLN A 164 -0.94 -0.51 -13.24
CA GLN A 164 -1.68 -1.64 -13.81
C GLN A 164 -2.45 -1.26 -15.07
N LEU A 165 -2.80 -2.26 -15.86
CA LEU A 165 -3.68 -2.08 -17.02
C LEU A 165 -5.08 -1.69 -16.56
N MET A 166 -5.67 -0.72 -17.26
CA MET A 166 -7.05 -0.32 -17.02
C MET A 166 -8.00 -1.46 -17.38
N HIS A 167 -8.92 -1.80 -16.48
CA HIS A 167 -9.96 -2.76 -16.78
C HIS A 167 -10.92 -2.20 -17.84
N PRO A 168 -11.27 -2.98 -18.88
CA PRO A 168 -12.23 -2.52 -19.89
C PRO A 168 -13.62 -2.35 -19.28
N VAL A 169 -14.11 -1.12 -19.25
CA VAL A 169 -15.45 -0.76 -18.76
C VAL A 169 -16.23 -0.02 -19.84
N LYS A 170 -17.56 -0.06 -19.77
CA LYS A 170 -18.42 0.70 -20.69
C LYS A 170 -18.59 2.11 -20.14
N LEU A 171 -18.04 3.11 -20.83
CA LEU A 171 -18.20 4.52 -20.47
C LEU A 171 -19.38 5.12 -21.24
N ASP A 172 -20.41 5.53 -20.50
CA ASP A 172 -21.55 6.27 -21.04
C ASP A 172 -21.33 7.77 -20.83
N CYS A 173 -21.19 8.49 -21.94
CA CYS A 173 -20.93 9.93 -21.97
C CYS A 173 -22.14 10.74 -22.48
N GLY A 174 -23.33 10.12 -22.47
CA GLY A 174 -24.55 10.72 -23.01
C GLY A 174 -24.46 10.99 -24.50
N SER A 175 -24.65 12.25 -24.91
CA SER A 175 -24.62 12.68 -26.32
C SER A 175 -23.20 12.95 -26.85
N LYS A 176 -22.19 13.05 -25.98
CA LYS A 176 -20.79 13.26 -26.38
C LYS A 176 -20.08 11.92 -26.57
N ALA A 177 -19.15 11.85 -27.52
CA ALA A 177 -18.22 10.73 -27.59
C ALA A 177 -17.11 10.90 -26.52
N PHE A 178 -16.65 9.81 -25.92
CA PHE A 178 -15.55 9.86 -24.93
C PHE A 178 -14.30 10.57 -25.49
N ALA A 179 -13.99 10.36 -26.77
CA ALA A 179 -12.86 10.99 -27.45
C ALA A 179 -13.01 12.52 -27.64
N SER A 180 -14.25 13.04 -27.56
CA SER A 180 -14.54 14.48 -27.67
C SER A 180 -14.62 15.20 -26.32
N LEU A 181 -14.32 14.50 -25.22
CA LEU A 181 -14.34 15.11 -23.88
C LEU A 181 -13.07 15.93 -23.63
N ASN A 182 -13.27 17.14 -23.11
CA ASN A 182 -12.22 18.05 -22.73
C ASN A 182 -11.71 17.72 -21.32
N PRO A 183 -10.51 18.20 -20.92
CA PRO A 183 -9.99 18.04 -19.55
C PRO A 183 -11.00 18.40 -18.44
N ALA A 184 -11.79 19.46 -18.64
CA ALA A 184 -12.81 19.89 -17.68
C ALA A 184 -13.98 18.91 -17.52
N ASP A 185 -14.29 18.10 -18.55
CA ASP A 185 -15.34 17.08 -18.47
C ASP A 185 -14.92 15.91 -17.54
N PHE A 186 -13.63 15.79 -17.18
CA PHE A 186 -13.12 14.79 -16.23
C PHE A 186 -13.07 15.27 -14.78
N TYR A 187 -13.45 16.52 -14.51
CA TYR A 187 -13.47 17.05 -13.15
C TYR A 187 -14.43 16.24 -12.25
N ILE A 188 -13.93 15.74 -11.12
CA ILE A 188 -14.67 14.90 -10.18
C ILE A 188 -15.00 15.66 -8.90
N THR A 189 -16.28 15.72 -8.53
CA THR A 189 -16.71 16.19 -7.21
C THR A 189 -16.88 15.03 -6.23
N LYS A 190 -17.68 14.02 -6.62
CA LYS A 190 -17.90 12.81 -5.81
C LYS A 190 -18.45 11.68 -6.65
N MET A 191 -17.78 10.54 -6.65
CA MET A 191 -18.29 9.32 -7.28
C MET A 191 -19.43 8.71 -6.46
N LYS A 192 -20.44 8.17 -7.12
CA LYS A 192 -21.59 7.54 -6.47
C LYS A 192 -22.06 6.32 -7.25
N PHE A 193 -22.52 5.30 -6.54
CA PHE A 193 -23.27 4.23 -7.19
C PHE A 193 -24.55 4.80 -7.81
N ALA A 194 -24.89 4.35 -9.02
CA ALA A 194 -26.12 4.79 -9.69
C ALA A 194 -27.37 4.31 -8.95
N SER A 195 -27.29 3.16 -8.28
CA SER A 195 -28.32 2.63 -7.38
C SER A 195 -27.67 2.10 -6.11
N LYS A 196 -28.43 2.05 -5.00
CA LYS A 196 -27.98 1.40 -3.76
C LYS A 196 -27.87 -0.13 -3.90
N THR A 197 -28.61 -0.72 -4.84
CA THR A 197 -28.66 -2.18 -5.05
C THR A 197 -27.74 -2.65 -6.17
N ASP A 198 -27.49 -1.81 -7.18
CA ASP A 198 -26.67 -2.15 -8.33
C ASP A 198 -25.30 -1.47 -8.24
N LYS A 199 -24.28 -2.27 -7.91
CA LYS A 199 -22.88 -1.85 -7.87
C LYS A 199 -22.17 -1.99 -9.23
N SER A 200 -22.84 -2.50 -10.27
CA SER A 200 -22.23 -2.62 -11.61
C SER A 200 -22.09 -1.28 -12.33
N THR A 201 -22.74 -0.23 -11.80
CA THR A 201 -22.76 1.11 -12.38
C THR A 201 -22.36 2.18 -11.37
N VAL A 202 -21.35 2.98 -11.72
CA VAL A 202 -20.87 4.12 -10.94
C VAL A 202 -21.01 5.40 -11.76
N THR A 203 -21.71 6.39 -11.22
CA THR A 203 -21.72 7.75 -11.74
C THR A 203 -20.43 8.43 -11.30
N TYR A 204 -19.56 8.72 -12.27
CA TYR A 204 -18.32 9.45 -12.03
C TYR A 204 -18.65 10.93 -11.83
N ASN A 205 -19.27 11.57 -12.82
CA ASN A 205 -19.77 12.95 -12.70
C ASN A 205 -21.03 13.13 -13.58
N HIS A 206 -21.43 14.38 -13.85
CA HIS A 206 -22.60 14.68 -14.68
C HIS A 206 -22.40 14.30 -16.16
N ALA A 207 -21.16 14.11 -16.61
CA ALA A 207 -20.81 13.82 -18.00
C ALA A 207 -20.49 12.33 -18.22
N ILE A 208 -19.94 11.62 -17.23
CA ILE A 208 -19.40 10.27 -17.37
C ILE A 208 -20.07 9.32 -16.38
N THR A 209 -20.58 8.20 -16.89
CA THR A 209 -21.05 7.06 -16.09
C THR A 209 -20.31 5.79 -16.51
N ILE A 210 -19.76 5.08 -15.53
CA ILE A 210 -19.04 3.82 -15.70
C ILE A 210 -20.03 2.67 -15.52
N LYS A 211 -20.15 1.80 -16.53
CA LYS A 211 -21.05 0.65 -16.58
C LYS A 211 -20.28 -0.65 -16.77
N ASN A 212 -20.93 -1.76 -16.45
CA ASN A 212 -20.42 -3.13 -16.56
C ASN A 212 -19.20 -3.39 -15.67
N ILE A 213 -19.21 -2.87 -14.44
CA ILE A 213 -18.18 -3.18 -13.45
C ILE A 213 -18.45 -4.60 -12.91
N PRO A 214 -17.47 -5.52 -12.95
CA PRO A 214 -17.62 -6.87 -12.41
C PRO A 214 -17.82 -6.82 -10.90
N LEU A 215 -18.82 -7.54 -10.38
CA LEU A 215 -19.17 -7.49 -8.97
C LEU A 215 -18.10 -8.15 -8.09
N GLU A 216 -17.37 -9.10 -8.65
CA GLU A 216 -16.24 -9.79 -8.02
C GLU A 216 -15.11 -8.82 -7.64
N ALA A 217 -14.98 -7.68 -8.34
CA ALA A 217 -13.99 -6.66 -7.99
C ALA A 217 -14.26 -6.03 -6.61
N TYR A 218 -15.49 -6.07 -6.10
CA TYR A 218 -15.82 -5.57 -4.77
C TYR A 218 -15.50 -6.56 -3.64
N GLU A 219 -15.13 -7.81 -3.96
CA GLU A 219 -14.74 -8.82 -2.95
C GLU A 219 -13.40 -8.46 -2.28
N TYR A 220 -12.52 -7.75 -2.98
CA TYR A 220 -11.26 -7.32 -2.39
C TYR A 220 -11.48 -6.15 -1.42
N VAL A 221 -11.49 -6.50 -0.13
CA VAL A 221 -11.75 -5.58 0.98
C VAL A 221 -10.45 -5.25 1.70
N VAL A 222 -10.21 -3.94 1.87
CA VAL A 222 -9.07 -3.39 2.61
C VAL A 222 -9.65 -2.54 3.73
N ASN A 223 -9.30 -2.85 4.99
CA ASN A 223 -9.74 -2.07 6.16
C ASN A 223 -11.29 -1.96 6.27
N GLY A 224 -11.99 -3.06 5.98
CA GLY A 224 -13.45 -3.17 6.07
C GLY A 224 -14.24 -2.45 4.95
N LYS A 225 -13.57 -1.98 3.90
CA LYS A 225 -14.22 -1.38 2.72
C LYS A 225 -13.60 -1.92 1.42
N PRO A 226 -14.39 -2.17 0.35
CA PRO A 226 -13.84 -2.57 -0.94
C PRO A 226 -12.82 -1.56 -1.48
N ALA A 227 -11.76 -2.02 -2.14
CA ALA A 227 -10.73 -1.15 -2.70
C ALA A 227 -11.30 -0.09 -3.67
N LEU A 228 -12.31 -0.47 -4.47
CA LEU A 228 -13.00 0.47 -5.38
C LEU A 228 -13.73 1.58 -4.62
N GLU A 229 -14.33 1.27 -3.47
CA GLU A 229 -15.04 2.27 -2.65
C GLU A 229 -14.06 3.23 -1.97
N TRP A 230 -12.83 2.80 -1.68
CA TRP A 230 -11.76 3.71 -1.24
C TRP A 230 -11.42 4.75 -2.32
N VAL A 231 -11.30 4.33 -3.58
CA VAL A 231 -11.09 5.26 -4.70
C VAL A 231 -12.26 6.23 -4.80
N MET A 232 -13.49 5.75 -4.74
CA MET A 232 -14.70 6.61 -4.80
C MET A 232 -14.77 7.65 -3.68
N GLU A 233 -14.27 7.31 -2.49
CA GLU A 233 -14.24 8.21 -1.33
C GLU A 233 -13.09 9.20 -1.38
N ARG A 234 -11.89 8.76 -1.77
CA ARG A 234 -10.67 9.56 -1.74
C ARG A 234 -10.50 10.44 -2.99
N GLN A 235 -10.97 9.97 -4.14
CA GLN A 235 -10.90 10.71 -5.40
C GLN A 235 -12.14 11.58 -5.59
N GLY A 236 -12.16 12.71 -4.90
CA GLY A 236 -13.20 13.72 -5.01
C GLY A 236 -12.81 15.00 -4.29
N VAL A 237 -13.80 15.87 -4.08
CA VAL A 237 -13.63 17.13 -3.37
C VAL A 237 -14.24 17.00 -1.98
N SER A 238 -13.46 17.34 -0.96
CA SER A 238 -13.93 17.41 0.41
C SER A 238 -13.45 18.69 1.08
N THR A 239 -14.27 19.24 1.97
CA THR A 239 -13.91 20.45 2.73
C THR A 239 -13.99 20.13 4.21
N HIS A 240 -12.91 20.37 4.93
CA HIS A 240 -12.89 20.19 6.38
C HIS A 240 -13.72 21.29 7.04
N LYS A 241 -14.69 20.91 7.88
CA LYS A 241 -15.72 21.83 8.39
C LYS A 241 -15.13 22.95 9.27
N ASP A 242 -14.17 22.62 10.12
CA ASP A 242 -13.68 23.55 11.13
C ASP A 242 -12.58 24.47 10.59
N SER A 243 -11.74 23.94 9.68
CA SER A 243 -10.61 24.70 9.10
C SER A 243 -10.94 25.36 7.77
N GLY A 244 -12.02 24.93 7.10
CA GLY A 244 -12.39 25.38 5.76
C GLY A 244 -11.44 24.91 4.65
N ILE A 245 -10.44 24.09 4.97
CA ILE A 245 -9.45 23.61 4.00
C ILE A 245 -10.14 22.66 3.02
N VAL A 246 -10.02 22.96 1.74
CA VAL A 246 -10.50 22.12 0.63
C VAL A 246 -9.40 21.15 0.24
N ASN A 247 -9.74 19.87 0.19
CA ASN A 247 -8.93 18.81 -0.38
C ASN A 247 -9.60 18.40 -1.71
N ASP A 248 -9.00 18.83 -2.81
CA ASP A 248 -9.45 18.55 -4.17
C ASP A 248 -8.49 17.55 -4.85
N ALA A 249 -8.98 16.33 -5.10
CA ALA A 249 -8.19 15.30 -5.78
C ALA A 249 -7.81 15.66 -7.24
N ASN A 250 -8.53 16.60 -7.86
CA ASN A 250 -8.22 17.04 -9.22
C ASN A 250 -6.93 17.87 -9.27
N ASP A 251 -6.55 18.55 -8.19
CA ASP A 251 -5.29 19.31 -8.12
C ASP A 251 -4.09 18.37 -8.28
N TRP A 252 -4.11 17.22 -7.60
CA TRP A 252 -3.09 16.18 -7.77
C TRP A 252 -3.03 15.65 -9.22
N ALA A 253 -4.20 15.41 -9.81
CA ALA A 253 -4.32 14.91 -11.18
C ALA A 253 -3.72 15.90 -12.21
N LEU A 254 -3.92 17.21 -11.99
CA LEU A 254 -3.48 18.26 -12.90
C LEU A 254 -2.02 18.68 -12.67
N GLU A 255 -1.63 18.91 -11.41
CA GLU A 255 -0.32 19.48 -11.07
C GLU A 255 0.78 18.42 -11.05
N THR A 256 0.50 17.26 -10.45
CA THR A 256 1.50 16.21 -10.24
C THR A 256 1.47 15.19 -11.36
N MET A 257 0.30 14.60 -11.63
CA MET A 257 0.15 13.55 -12.64
C MET A 257 0.06 14.08 -14.07
N LYS A 258 -0.24 15.38 -14.24
CA LYS A 258 -0.47 16.04 -15.55
C LYS A 258 -1.46 15.27 -16.43
N ASN A 259 -2.43 14.59 -15.80
CA ASN A 259 -3.43 13.78 -16.46
C ASN A 259 -4.81 14.04 -15.80
N PRO A 260 -5.68 14.86 -16.43
CA PRO A 260 -7.04 15.12 -15.94
C PRO A 260 -7.90 13.87 -15.81
N ARG A 261 -7.56 12.79 -16.52
CA ARG A 261 -8.28 11.50 -16.49
C ARG A 261 -7.81 10.60 -15.36
N TYR A 262 -6.78 10.99 -14.63
CA TYR A 262 -6.14 10.15 -13.61
C TYR A 262 -7.14 9.53 -12.62
N PRO A 263 -8.13 10.25 -12.04
CA PRO A 263 -9.08 9.62 -11.11
C PRO A 263 -9.92 8.51 -11.75
N LEU A 264 -10.34 8.70 -13.02
CA LEU A 264 -11.09 7.71 -13.79
C LEU A 264 -10.23 6.51 -14.18
N GLU A 265 -8.99 6.75 -14.61
CA GLU A 265 -8.04 5.69 -14.95
C GLU A 265 -7.66 4.89 -13.71
N LEU A 266 -7.41 5.56 -12.57
CA LEU A 266 -7.11 4.92 -11.30
C LEU A 266 -8.24 3.98 -10.88
N PHE A 267 -9.50 4.42 -10.99
CA PHE A 267 -10.64 3.55 -10.71
C PHE A 267 -10.64 2.29 -11.58
N GLN A 268 -10.39 2.42 -12.89
CA GLN A 268 -10.30 1.28 -13.81
C GLN A 268 -9.13 0.34 -13.49
N ARG A 269 -7.99 0.88 -13.06
CA ARG A 269 -6.81 0.07 -12.67
C ARG A 269 -7.08 -0.68 -11.38
N VAL A 270 -7.76 -0.06 -10.42
CA VAL A 270 -8.12 -0.69 -9.14
C VAL A 270 -9.15 -1.82 -9.33
N ILE A 271 -10.00 -1.77 -10.38
CA ILE A 271 -10.80 -2.93 -10.78
C ILE A 271 -9.89 -4.12 -11.13
N THR A 272 -8.89 -3.91 -12.00
CA THR A 272 -7.93 -4.96 -12.38
C THR A 272 -7.15 -5.48 -11.17
N VAL A 273 -6.64 -4.58 -10.33
CA VAL A 273 -5.94 -4.93 -9.09
C VAL A 273 -6.81 -5.82 -8.22
N SER A 274 -8.07 -5.46 -8.01
CA SER A 274 -8.98 -6.21 -7.15
C SER A 274 -9.24 -7.62 -7.70
N LEU A 275 -9.46 -7.75 -9.01
CA LEU A 275 -9.70 -9.05 -9.65
C LEU A 275 -8.46 -9.96 -9.61
N GLU A 276 -7.29 -9.43 -9.98
CA GLU A 276 -6.05 -10.22 -9.96
C GLU A 276 -5.63 -10.57 -8.53
N THR A 277 -5.87 -9.69 -7.56
CA THR A 277 -5.67 -9.98 -6.13
C THR A 277 -6.51 -11.17 -5.70
N MET A 278 -7.82 -11.14 -5.98
CA MET A 278 -8.71 -12.23 -5.60
C MET A 278 -8.38 -13.54 -6.32
N LYS A 279 -7.88 -13.47 -7.56
CA LYS A 279 -7.40 -14.65 -8.29
C LYS A 279 -6.17 -15.27 -7.63
N ILE A 280 -5.21 -14.46 -7.17
CA ILE A 280 -4.03 -14.96 -6.44
C ILE A 280 -4.47 -15.54 -5.09
N VAL A 281 -5.31 -14.83 -4.34
CA VAL A 281 -5.81 -15.28 -3.02
C VAL A 281 -6.56 -16.61 -3.12
N LYS A 282 -7.46 -16.76 -4.09
CA LYS A 282 -8.22 -18.01 -4.32
C LYS A 282 -7.34 -19.16 -4.83
N ALA A 283 -6.15 -18.88 -5.36
CA ALA A 283 -5.19 -19.86 -5.83
C ALA A 283 -4.16 -20.28 -4.75
N LEU A 284 -4.19 -19.66 -3.56
CA LEU A 284 -3.30 -20.03 -2.47
C LEU A 284 -3.55 -21.49 -2.03
N PRO A 285 -2.50 -22.23 -1.64
CA PRO A 285 -2.67 -23.57 -1.10
C PRO A 285 -3.37 -23.51 0.26
N VAL A 286 -4.06 -24.62 0.60
CA VAL A 286 -4.70 -24.78 1.91
C VAL A 286 -3.65 -24.68 3.02
N LEU A 287 -3.97 -23.97 4.09
CA LEU A 287 -3.01 -23.77 5.18
C LEU A 287 -2.81 -25.04 6.01
N ASP A 288 -1.74 -25.77 5.70
CA ASP A 288 -1.27 -26.93 6.48
C ASP A 288 0.04 -26.62 7.23
N ILE A 289 -0.02 -26.63 8.56
CA ILE A 289 1.03 -26.21 9.50
C ILE A 289 1.30 -27.31 10.54
#